data_AF-A0A434H944-F1
#
_entry.id   AF-A0A434H944-F1
#
_cell.length_a   1.000
_cell.length_b   1.000
_cell.length_c   1.000
_cell.angle_alpha   90.00
_cell.angle_beta   90.00
_cell.angle_gamma   90.00
#
_symmetry.space_group_name_H-M   'P 1'
#
loop_
_entity.id
_entity.type
_entity.pdbx_description
1 polymer ?
#
loop_
_entity_poly.entity_id
_entity_poly.type
_entity_poly.pdbx_seq_one_letter_code
_entity_poly.pdbx_strand_id
1 'polypeptide(L)' 'MARQGKKSRNGTFWAKALERAHLGVWDWDLVTGDCFYSATWARMLGYDESELANTSDLWLQLTHPDDRERALASG' A
#
# COMPACT_ATOMS: atom_id res chain seq x y z
N MET A 1 -3.57 17.80 38.07
CA MET A 1 -3.98 16.82 37.04
C MET A 1 -3.77 17.45 35.67
N ALA A 2 -2.67 17.14 34.99
CA ALA A 2 -2.33 17.77 33.71
C ALA A 2 -3.09 17.07 32.55
N ARG A 3 -3.92 17.83 31.83
CA ARG A 3 -4.49 17.42 30.54
C ARG A 3 -3.34 17.26 29.55
N GLN A 4 -2.98 16.03 29.18
CA GLN A 4 -2.09 15.81 28.04
C GLN A 4 -2.80 16.34 26.78
N GLY A 5 -2.22 17.39 26.18
CA GLY A 5 -2.65 17.88 24.87
C GLY A 5 -2.59 16.76 23.84
N LYS A 6 -3.63 16.66 23.01
CA LYS A 6 -3.76 15.66 21.94
C LYS A 6 -2.59 15.81 20.98
N LYS A 7 -1.57 14.94 21.08
CA LYS A 7 -0.43 14.94 20.17
C LYS A 7 -0.94 14.63 18.76
N SER A 8 -0.93 15.63 17.87
CA SER A 8 -1.23 15.44 16.45
C SER A 8 -0.04 14.76 15.78
N ARG A 9 -0.29 13.66 15.06
CA ARG A 9 0.71 12.95 14.24
C ARG A 9 0.56 13.44 12.81
N ASN A 10 1.66 13.88 12.20
CA ASN A 10 1.69 14.35 10.81
C ASN A 10 2.00 13.21 9.83
N GLY A 11 1.94 13.47 8.52
CA GLY A 11 2.22 12.48 7.48
C GLY A 11 3.62 11.85 7.61
N THR A 12 4.63 12.64 7.96
CA THR A 12 6.01 12.14 8.15
C THR A 12 6.14 11.15 9.32
N PHE A 13 5.36 11.34 10.39
CA PHE A 13 5.33 10.39 11.50
C PHE A 13 4.82 9.02 11.02
N TRP A 14 3.72 9.01 10.27
CA TRP A 14 3.13 7.77 9.75
C TRP A 14 4.03 7.08 8.71
N ALA A 15 4.62 7.85 7.78
CA ALA A 15 5.55 7.31 6.80
C ALA A 15 6.72 6.55 7.48
N LYS A 16 7.33 7.15 8.51
CA LYS A 16 8.42 6.49 9.28
C LYS A 16 7.95 5.29 10.08
N ALA A 17 6.73 5.32 10.61
CA ALA A 17 6.18 4.18 11.34
C ALA A 17 5.95 2.98 10.42
N LEU A 18 5.38 3.21 9.23
CA LEU A 18 5.16 2.19 8.20
C LEU A 18 6.47 1.61 7.67
N GLU A 19 7.44 2.47 7.38
CA GLU A 19 8.78 2.06 6.93
C GLU A 19 9.44 1.13 7.96
N ARG A 20 9.47 1.53 9.24
CA ARG A 20 10.09 0.72 10.30
C ARG A 20 9.34 -0.58 10.59
N ALA A 21 8.03 -0.57 10.45
CA ALA A 21 7.20 -1.75 10.60
C ALA A 21 7.25 -2.67 9.37
N HIS A 22 7.95 -2.28 8.30
CA HIS A 22 8.01 -3.01 7.03
C HIS A 22 6.61 -3.29 6.45
N LEU A 23 5.70 -2.31 6.59
CA LEU A 23 4.34 -2.41 6.08
C LEU A 23 4.26 -1.83 4.67
N GLY A 24 3.94 -2.67 3.70
CA GLY A 24 3.49 -2.25 2.38
C GLY A 24 2.11 -1.59 2.49
N VAL A 25 1.94 -0.44 1.82
CA VAL A 25 0.66 0.25 1.73
C VAL A 25 0.36 0.57 0.29
N TRP A 26 -0.92 0.65 -0.02
CA TRP A 26 -1.42 1.09 -1.31
C TRP A 26 -2.59 2.03 -1.10
N ASP A 27 -2.80 2.94 -2.05
CA ASP A 27 -3.90 3.89 -2.06
C ASP A 27 -4.48 3.95 -3.47
N TRP A 28 -5.76 3.61 -3.60
CA TRP A 28 -6.44 3.55 -4.88
C TRP A 28 -7.43 4.70 -5.00
N ASP A 29 -7.19 5.57 -5.99
CA ASP A 29 -8.15 6.59 -6.39
C ASP A 29 -9.22 5.97 -7.30
N LEU A 30 -10.43 5.82 -6.76
CA LEU A 30 -11.57 5.26 -7.49
C LEU A 30 -12.09 6.16 -8.63
N VAL A 31 -11.75 7.46 -8.61
CA VAL A 31 -12.19 8.43 -9.62
C VAL A 31 -11.25 8.41 -10.82
N THR A 32 -9.93 8.39 -10.58
CA THR A 32 -8.94 8.37 -11.68
C THR A 32 -8.56 6.95 -12.11
N GLY A 33 -8.70 5.96 -11.23
CA GLY A 33 -8.22 4.60 -11.43
C GLY A 33 -6.74 4.42 -11.09
N ASP A 34 -6.06 5.46 -10.62
CA ASP A 34 -4.64 5.38 -10.26
C ASP A 34 -4.47 4.70 -8.90
N CYS A 35 -3.44 3.85 -8.79
CA CYS A 35 -3.12 3.20 -7.53
C CYS A 35 -1.68 3.47 -7.15
N PHE A 36 -1.47 4.17 -6.04
CA PHE A 36 -0.16 4.35 -5.45
C PHE A 36 0.23 3.09 -4.70
N TYR A 37 1.43 2.55 -4.97
CA TYR A 37 2.05 1.49 -4.17
C TYR A 37 3.31 2.02 -3.49
N SER A 38 3.49 1.71 -2.20
CA SER A 38 4.70 2.10 -1.48
C SER A 38 5.92 1.27 -1.90
N ALA A 39 7.12 1.85 -1.78
CA ALA A 39 8.38 1.14 -2.04
C ALA A 39 8.51 -0.16 -1.21
N THR A 40 8.01 -0.16 0.03
CA THR A 40 8.00 -1.36 0.88
C THR A 40 7.13 -2.46 0.31
N TRP A 41 5.98 -2.13 -0.30
CA TRP A 41 5.10 -3.11 -0.93
C TRP A 41 5.79 -3.80 -2.11
N ALA A 42 6.44 -3.04 -3.00
CA ALA A 42 7.20 -3.59 -4.12
C ALA A 42 8.32 -4.54 -3.65
N ARG A 43 9.10 -4.10 -2.65
CA ARG A 43 10.20 -4.90 -2.06
C ARG A 43 9.71 -6.17 -1.39
N MET A 44 8.55 -6.16 -0.74
CA MET A 44 7.95 -7.36 -0.14
C MET A 44 7.65 -8.44 -1.19
N LEU A 45 7.32 -8.03 -2.41
CA LEU A 45 7.05 -8.91 -3.54
C LEU A 45 8.32 -9.26 -4.35
N GLY A 46 9.47 -8.70 -3.97
CA GLY A 46 10.76 -8.94 -4.62
C GLY A 46 11.08 -8.02 -5.80
N TYR A 47 10.33 -6.93 -5.98
CA TYR A 47 10.52 -5.95 -7.06
C TYR A 47 11.14 -4.65 -6.56
N ASP A 48 11.78 -3.93 -7.49
CA ASP A 48 12.08 -2.51 -7.35
C ASP A 48 10.85 -1.65 -7.71
N GLU A 49 10.75 -0.46 -7.13
CA GLU A 49 9.65 0.47 -7.38
C GLU A 49 9.55 0.94 -8.83
N SER A 50 10.69 0.95 -9.56
CA SER A 50 10.74 1.34 -10.96
C SER A 50 10.26 0.24 -11.93
N GLU A 51 10.13 -1.00 -11.46
CA GLU A 51 9.74 -2.15 -12.28
C GLU A 51 8.21 -2.30 -12.40
N LEU A 52 7.45 -1.63 -11.53
CA LEU A 52 6.01 -1.82 -11.38
C LEU A 52 5.24 -0.58 -11.80
N ALA A 53 4.21 -0.78 -12.63
CA ALA A 53 3.31 0.30 -13.04
C ALA A 53 2.21 0.52 -11.98
N ASN A 54 2.04 1.76 -11.55
CA ASN A 54 1.04 2.19 -10.56
C ASN A 54 -0.40 2.17 -11.11
N THR A 55 -0.86 0.99 -11.48
CA THR A 55 -2.19 0.71 -12.04
C THR A 55 -3.05 -0.03 -11.02
N SER A 56 -4.36 0.23 -11.00
CA SER A 56 -5.26 -0.39 -10.03
C SER A 56 -5.36 -1.91 -10.13
N ASP A 57 -5.02 -2.50 -11.28
CA ASP A 57 -5.08 -3.93 -11.54
C ASP A 57 -3.73 -4.65 -11.35
N LEU A 58 -2.63 -3.92 -11.07
CA LEU A 58 -1.30 -4.50 -10.88
C LEU A 58 -1.31 -5.66 -9.87
N TRP A 59 -1.97 -5.47 -8.72
CA TRP A 59 -2.02 -6.49 -7.66
C TRP A 59 -2.64 -7.81 -8.17
N LEU A 60 -3.62 -7.74 -9.08
CA LEU A 60 -4.26 -8.90 -9.66
C LEU A 60 -3.35 -9.58 -10.69
N GLN A 61 -2.57 -8.80 -11.44
CA GLN A 61 -1.57 -9.33 -12.38
C GLN A 61 -0.47 -10.12 -11.64
N LEU A 62 -0.02 -9.61 -10.48
CA LEU A 62 0.97 -10.28 -9.63
C LEU A 62 0.38 -11.44 -8.81
N THR A 63 -0.93 -11.52 -8.68
CA THR A 63 -1.61 -12.65 -8.01
C THR A 63 -1.49 -13.91 -8.87
N HIS A 64 -1.16 -15.04 -8.23
CA HIS A 64 -1.08 -16.34 -8.90
C HIS A 64 -2.38 -16.65 -9.67
N PRO A 65 -2.32 -17.13 -10.93
CA PRO A 65 -3.50 -17.33 -11.77
C PRO A 65 -4.63 -18.11 -11.09
N ASP A 66 -4.30 -19.18 -10.37
CA ASP A 66 -5.26 -20.04 -9.68
C ASP A 66 -6.00 -19.34 -8.53
N ASP A 67 -5.46 -18.24 -8.00
CA ASP A 67 -6.03 -17.50 -6.89
C ASP A 67 -6.80 -16.24 -7.34
N ARG A 68 -6.72 -15.85 -8.61
CA ARG A 68 -7.31 -14.60 -9.12
C ARG A 68 -8.83 -14.57 -8.97
N GLU A 69 -9.53 -15.65 -9.34
CA GLU A 69 -10.98 -15.71 -9.18
C GLU A 69 -11.41 -15.59 -7.72
N ARG A 70 -10.69 -16.28 -6.82
CA ARG A 70 -10.96 -16.20 -5.38
C ARG A 70 -10.71 -14.80 -4.82
N ALA A 71 -9.65 -14.13 -5.28
CA ALA A 71 -9.32 -12.78 -4.86
C ALA A 71 -10.37 -11.76 -5.34
N LEU A 72 -10.81 -11.86 -6.60
CA LEU A 72 -11.87 -11.00 -7.15
C LEU A 72 -13.21 -11.18 -6.44
N ALA A 73 -13.56 -12.41 -6.07
CA ALA A 73 -14.80 -12.71 -5.37
C ALA A 73 -14.84 -12.20 -3.91
N SER A 74 -13.72 -11.67 -3.39
CA SER A 74 -13.62 -11.19 -2.00
C SER A 74 -13.98 -9.70 -1.82
N GLY A 75 -14.20 -8.96 -2.90
CA GLY A 75 -14.68 -7.58 -2.92
C GLY A 75 -16.18 -7.47 -3.19
#